data_AF-A0A382INV1-F1
#
_entry.id   AF-A0A382INV1-F1
#
_cell.length_a   1.000
_cell.length_b   1.000
_cell.length_c   1.000
_cell.angle_alpha   90.00
_cell.angle_beta   90.00
_cell.angle_gamma   90.00
#
_symmetry.space_group_name_H-M   'P 1'
#
loop_
_entity.id
_entity.type
_entity.pdbx_description
1 polymer ?
#
loop_
_entity_poly.entity_id
_entity_poly.type
_entity_poly.pdbx_seq_one_letter_code
_entity_poly.pdbx_strand_id
1 'polypeptide(L)' 'MPEQPTPEQRLNDLGLEIAEPLALPPGVEAPLVMVRVSGTKAYVSGHGPQNSDGTLATHLLGKVGDTIT' A
#
# COMPACT_ATOMS: atom_id res chain seq x y z
N MET A 1 11.62 -32.42 2.37
CA MET A 1 10.39 -31.57 2.34
C MET A 1 10.44 -30.79 1.05
N PRO A 2 9.37 -30.71 0.25
CA PRO A 2 9.40 -29.86 -0.94
C PRO A 2 9.66 -28.42 -0.52
N GLU A 3 10.46 -27.71 -1.32
CA GLU A 3 10.76 -26.30 -1.14
C GLU A 3 9.44 -25.51 -1.17
N GLN A 4 9.26 -24.62 -0.21
CA GLN A 4 8.07 -23.76 -0.15
C GLN A 4 8.22 -22.61 -1.15
N PRO A 5 7.17 -22.25 -1.91
CA PRO A 5 7.24 -21.10 -2.80
C PRO A 5 7.43 -19.82 -2.00
N THR A 6 8.31 -18.96 -2.49
CA THR A 6 8.57 -17.60 -2.00
C THR A 6 7.30 -16.74 -2.03
N PRO A 7 7.20 -15.68 -1.21
CA PRO A 7 6.08 -14.74 -1.28
C PRO A 7 5.86 -14.18 -2.70
N GLU A 8 6.93 -13.88 -3.43
CA GLU A 8 6.88 -13.36 -4.81
C GLU A 8 6.28 -14.38 -5.78
N GLN A 9 6.66 -15.66 -5.66
CA GLN A 9 6.06 -16.73 -6.44
C GLN A 9 4.56 -16.87 -6.14
N ARG A 10 4.16 -16.81 -4.87
CA ARG A 10 2.75 -16.90 -4.48
C ARG A 10 1.92 -15.73 -5.01
N LEU A 11 2.48 -14.52 -5.00
CA LEU A 11 1.81 -13.34 -5.58
C LEU A 11 1.59 -13.53 -7.08
N ASN A 12 2.62 -13.98 -7.80
CA ASN A 12 2.53 -14.26 -9.24
C ASN A 12 1.49 -15.36 -9.54
N ASP A 13 1.46 -16.45 -8.76
CA ASP A 13 0.48 -17.54 -8.93
C ASP A 13 -0.97 -17.06 -8.72
N LEU A 14 -1.17 -16.02 -7.91
CA LEU A 14 -2.46 -15.38 -7.68
C LEU A 14 -2.79 -14.29 -8.71
N GLY A 15 -1.87 -13.95 -9.62
CA GLY A 15 -2.03 -12.84 -10.56
C GLY A 15 -2.03 -11.47 -9.87
N LEU A 16 -1.35 -11.35 -8.72
CA LEU A 16 -1.23 -10.10 -7.95
C LEU A 16 0.13 -9.46 -8.17
N GLU A 17 0.16 -8.14 -8.26
CA GLU A 17 1.37 -7.34 -8.36
C GLU A 17 1.55 -6.44 -7.13
N ILE A 18 2.81 -6.16 -6.80
CA ILE A 18 3.14 -5.16 -5.78
C ILE A 18 3.11 -3.79 -6.46
N ALA A 19 2.29 -2.89 -5.94
CA ALA A 19 2.25 -1.52 -6.39
C ALA A 19 3.61 -0.83 -6.24
N GLU A 20 3.89 0.13 -7.11
CA GLU A 20 5.02 1.04 -6.93
C GLU A 20 4.90 1.82 -5.60
N PRO A 21 6.02 2.39 -5.10
CA PRO A 21 5.99 3.19 -3.88
C PRO A 21 4.97 4.33 -3.94
N LEU A 22 4.31 4.61 -2.82
CA LEU A 22 3.24 5.61 -2.71
C LEU A 22 3.67 6.97 -3.29
N ALA A 23 2.96 7.40 -4.33
CA ALA A 23 3.05 8.71 -4.93
C ALA A 23 1.95 9.63 -4.35
N LEU A 24 2.37 10.57 -3.49
CA LEU A 24 1.44 11.55 -2.92
C LEU A 24 0.99 12.56 -3.98
N PRO A 25 -0.27 13.03 -3.95
CA PRO A 25 -0.73 14.10 -4.81
C PRO A 25 0.08 15.40 -4.61
N PRO A 26 0.20 16.25 -5.65
CA PRO A 26 0.87 17.54 -5.52
C PRO A 26 0.32 18.37 -4.36
N GLY A 27 1.21 18.90 -3.52
CA GLY A 27 0.85 19.72 -2.35
C GLY A 27 0.41 18.93 -1.11
N VAL A 28 0.45 17.60 -1.15
CA VAL A 28 0.19 16.74 0.02
C VAL A 28 1.51 16.27 0.61
N GLU A 29 1.75 16.59 1.88
CA GLU A 29 2.87 16.08 2.65
C GLU A 29 2.37 15.04 3.65
N ALA A 30 2.99 13.85 3.67
CA ALA A 30 2.76 12.87 4.71
C ALA A 30 3.83 13.05 5.80
N PRO A 31 3.48 13.47 7.03
CA PRO A 31 4.45 13.67 8.11
C PRO A 31 4.98 12.36 8.71
N LEU A 32 4.65 11.21 8.10
CA LEU A 32 4.97 9.87 8.57
C LEU A 32 5.92 9.16 7.60
N VAL A 33 6.76 8.29 8.14
CA VAL A 33 7.59 7.39 7.33
C VAL A 33 6.78 6.14 6.97
N MET A 34 6.89 5.67 5.73
CA MET A 34 6.15 4.48 5.26
C MET A 34 6.56 3.23 6.04
N VAL A 35 7.85 3.10 6.34
CA VAL A 35 8.40 2.05 7.18
C VAL A 35 9.41 2.65 8.15
N ARG A 36 9.24 2.37 9.44
CA ARG A 36 10.24 2.65 10.48
C ARG A 36 10.89 1.35 10.94
N VAL A 37 12.21 1.29 10.96
CA VAL A 37 12.96 0.13 11.49
C VAL A 37 13.48 0.44 12.89
N SER A 38 13.33 -0.49 13.82
CA SER A 38 13.90 -0.43 15.17
C SER A 38 14.47 -1.79 15.55
N GLY A 39 15.80 -1.90 15.61
CA GLY A 39 16.49 -3.17 15.77
C GLY A 39 16.13 -4.14 14.64
N THR A 40 15.48 -5.25 14.97
CA THR A 40 15.02 -6.29 14.03
C THR A 40 13.54 -6.18 13.65
N LYS A 41 12.86 -5.10 14.07
CA LYS A 41 11.43 -4.90 13.80
C LYS A 41 11.22 -3.80 12.77
N ALA A 42 10.44 -4.09 11.74
CA ALA A 42 9.91 -3.11 10.80
C ALA A 42 8.46 -2.78 11.17
N TYR A 43 8.18 -1.50 11.36
CA TYR A 43 6.85 -0.94 11.61
C TYR A 43 6.36 -0.32 10.31
N VAL A 44 5.33 -0.94 9.73
CA VAL A 44 4.70 -0.49 8.49
C VAL A 44 3.52 0.41 8.87
N SER A 45 3.51 1.64 8.37
CA SER A 45 2.43 2.59 8.63
C SER A 45 1.11 2.15 7.97
N GLY A 46 0.00 2.81 8.28
CA GLY A 46 -1.28 2.53 7.62
C GLY A 46 -1.19 2.73 6.10
N HIS A 47 -1.65 1.75 5.33
CA HIS A 47 -1.71 1.81 3.86
C HIS A 47 -3.17 1.83 3.40
N GLY A 48 -3.53 2.82 2.57
CA GLY A 48 -4.76 2.80 1.80
C GLY A 48 -4.58 2.07 0.46
N PRO A 49 -5.66 1.85 -0.29
CA PRO A 49 -5.57 1.26 -1.62
C PRO A 49 -4.82 2.17 -2.59
N GLN A 50 -3.96 1.56 -3.41
CA GLN A 50 -3.14 2.21 -4.44
C GLN A 50 -3.37 1.53 -5.78
N ASN A 51 -3.20 2.28 -6.86
CA ASN A 51 -3.04 1.72 -8.19
C ASN A 51 -1.62 1.14 -8.34
N SER A 52 -1.38 0.37 -9.41
CA SER A 52 -0.09 -0.27 -9.66
C SER A 52 1.07 0.72 -9.82
N ASP A 53 0.78 1.94 -10.27
CA ASP A 53 1.73 3.05 -10.44
C ASP A 53 2.01 3.84 -9.15
N GLY A 54 1.56 3.34 -7.99
CA GLY A 54 1.77 3.97 -6.69
C GLY A 54 0.85 5.16 -6.41
N THR A 55 0.00 5.58 -7.35
CA THR A 55 -1.00 6.64 -7.09
C THR A 55 -2.11 6.12 -6.18
N LEU A 56 -2.73 7.03 -5.42
CA LEU A 56 -3.90 6.68 -4.60
C LEU A 56 -5.05 6.19 -5.49
N ALA A 57 -5.70 5.10 -5.09
CA ALA A 57 -6.88 4.57 -5.76
C ALA A 57 -8.12 5.44 -5.47
N THR A 58 -8.14 6.67 -5.99
CA THR A 58 -9.16 7.69 -5.69
C THR A 58 -10.58 7.27 -6.06
N HIS A 59 -10.73 6.35 -7.02
CA HIS A 59 -12.01 5.76 -7.41
C HIS A 59 -12.67 4.91 -6.31
N LEU A 60 -11.93 4.51 -5.28
CA LEU A 60 -12.43 3.78 -4.10
C LEU A 60 -12.76 4.70 -2.92
N LEU A 61 -12.57 6.02 -3.05
CA LEU A 61 -12.83 6.94 -1.96
C LEU A 61 -14.32 6.95 -1.60
N GLY A 62 -14.60 6.84 -0.30
CA GLY A 62 -15.92 7.06 0.25
C GLY A 62 -16.28 8.55 0.28
N LYS A 63 -17.55 8.84 0.54
CA LYS A 63 -18.02 10.20 0.82
C LYS A 63 -17.63 10.59 2.25
N VAL A 64 -17.38 11.87 2.47
CA VAL A 64 -17.19 12.47 3.82
C VAL A 64 -18.02 13.76 3.92
N GLY A 65 -18.43 14.17 5.12
CA GLY A 65 -19.18 15.43 5.36
C GLY A 65 -20.71 15.27 5.48
N ASP A 66 -21.44 16.38 5.43
CA ASP A 66 -22.87 16.44 5.77
C ASP A 66 -23.82 15.80 4.74
N THR A 67 -23.30 15.37 3.59
CA THR A 67 -24.07 14.72 2.50
C THR A 67 -24.10 13.19 2.58
N ILE A 68 -23.77 12.61 3.75
CA ILE A 68 -23.94 11.18 4.03
C ILE A 68 -25.37 10.97 4.52
N THR A 69 -26.31 10.74 3.61
CA THR A 69 -27.62 10.13 3.94
C THR A 69 -27.68 8.72 3.38
#